data_AF-A0A512BJE5-F1
#
_entry.id   AF-A0A512BJE5-F1
#
_cell.length_a   1.000
_cell.length_b   1.000
_cell.length_c   1.000
_cell.angle_alpha   90.00
_cell.angle_beta   90.00
_cell.angle_gamma   90.00
#
_symmetry.space_group_name_H-M   'P 1'
#
loop_
_entity.id
_entity.type
_entity.pdbx_description
1 polymer ?
#
loop_
_entity_poly.entity_id
_entity_poly.type
_entity_poly.pdbx_seq_one_letter_code
_entity_poly.pdbx_strand_id
1 'polypeptide(L)'
;MAENSSPDQNFYVGLCMAGAVSAGAYTAGVLDYLFEALEEWQKRKDENVPGTPMHNVVIPVIGGASAGGMTGIITASAINNPIKHIKEPSADLLAEHPENKLYHSWVDLLGPDMFPMLLNTSDIKKGNITSLLNSSFIDKVAKKVLTVNKNNWLPTPSFFSQNLKVFTTLTNLRGFGYNIAFNAMENPGKYYMRAHNDYACFILQDNDAEGWMPLDFKNDVNTSIAADAAMATGAFPVGLTARTLVRESKYVNQSPWCRDVTEKFPITTPTYESLNIDGGVINNEPFEKVRDVLIDKTKQDNEEEYQDFNQFKSTVLMIDPFPSEKPKHFEADKQIFKVMQKTLGSFLDQMRAKPVNLTDAMDNSKAGQFLIAPTRKIDINGKRESFGGDTAIACGSFSGFGGFISKEFRVHDFFLGRFNCEMFLRNYFTIPAEAVENNEIFKRGYEGVDKELFTSDDGKIQIIPIFSAKPPNHYFPIPTFSNGSTWPMISNKNVERFRPMVKKRAQSLILNLSTLGKLNTFLLWLGTKVLLNRQITKFFMKKIKSSLSDHHLLK
;
A
#
# COMPACT_ATOMS: atom_id res chain seq x y z
N MET A 1 -11.45 27.44 13.62
CA MET A 1 -10.41 27.92 14.54
C MET A 1 -9.59 26.71 14.96
N ALA A 2 -8.49 26.44 14.27
CA ALA A 2 -7.59 25.30 14.55
C ALA A 2 -6.18 25.62 14.00
N GLU A 3 -5.62 26.73 14.47
CA GLU A 3 -4.18 27.05 14.42
C GLU A 3 -3.90 27.79 15.72
N ASN A 4 -3.78 27.06 16.82
CA ASN A 4 -3.36 27.62 18.11
C ASN A 4 -2.23 26.81 18.78
N SER A 5 -1.64 25.85 18.07
CA SER A 5 -0.34 25.28 18.48
C SER A 5 0.78 26.03 17.76
N SER A 6 1.76 26.52 18.52
CA SER A 6 3.00 27.05 17.93
C SER A 6 3.63 25.96 17.04
N PRO A 7 4.16 26.28 15.85
CA PRO A 7 4.90 25.33 15.00
C PRO A 7 5.95 24.50 15.74
N ASP A 8 6.47 25.02 16.86
CA ASP A 8 7.46 24.39 17.73
C ASP A 8 6.97 23.15 18.50
N GLN A 9 5.68 22.81 18.47
CA GLN A 9 5.11 21.64 19.17
C GLN A 9 4.72 20.47 18.24
N ASN A 10 4.90 20.63 16.92
CA ASN A 10 4.47 19.63 15.95
C ASN A 10 5.62 18.68 15.58
N PHE A 11 5.36 17.38 15.74
CA PHE A 11 6.15 16.30 15.17
C PHE A 11 5.45 15.79 13.90
N TYR A 12 6.16 15.74 12.78
CA TYR A 12 5.57 15.36 11.49
C TYR A 12 5.83 13.90 11.12
N VAL A 13 4.77 13.16 10.78
CA VAL A 13 4.87 11.76 10.37
C VAL A 13 4.40 11.60 8.94
N GLY A 14 5.32 11.26 8.04
CA GLY A 14 4.97 10.95 6.66
C GLY A 14 4.61 9.48 6.52
N LEU A 15 3.40 9.17 6.08
CA LEU A 15 2.99 7.78 5.85
C LEU A 15 3.46 7.31 4.48
N CYS A 16 4.34 6.31 4.46
CA CYS A 16 4.75 5.60 3.25
C CYS A 16 4.17 4.19 3.27
N MET A 17 3.41 3.80 2.25
CA MET A 17 2.75 2.49 2.19
C MET A 17 3.22 1.70 0.97
N ALA A 18 3.82 0.55 1.22
CA ALA A 18 4.36 -0.30 0.17
C ALA A 18 3.27 -1.01 -0.63
N GLY A 19 3.63 -1.47 -1.83
CA GLY A 19 2.74 -2.24 -2.68
C GLY A 19 2.55 -3.68 -2.21
N ALA A 20 1.29 -4.12 -2.08
CA ALA A 20 1.01 -5.42 -1.47
C ALA A 20 -0.23 -6.17 -2.02
N VAL A 21 -0.70 -5.85 -3.23
CA VAL A 21 -1.83 -6.53 -3.89
C VAL A 21 -3.04 -6.71 -2.95
N SER A 22 -3.38 -7.94 -2.50
CA SER A 22 -4.53 -8.17 -1.62
C SER A 22 -4.22 -8.04 -0.12
N ALA A 23 -2.94 -7.95 0.24
CA ALA A 23 -2.49 -7.63 1.60
C ALA A 23 -2.67 -6.14 1.96
N GLY A 24 -3.31 -5.33 1.10
CA GLY A 24 -3.87 -4.04 1.51
C GLY A 24 -4.84 -4.16 2.70
N ALA A 25 -5.42 -5.35 2.96
CA ALA A 25 -6.15 -5.63 4.19
C ALA A 25 -5.30 -5.45 5.46
N TYR A 26 -4.02 -5.84 5.43
CA TYR A 26 -3.08 -5.60 6.54
C TYR A 26 -2.86 -4.10 6.74
N THR A 27 -2.53 -3.37 5.66
CA THR A 27 -2.33 -1.92 5.71
C THR A 27 -3.57 -1.19 6.22
N ALA A 28 -4.77 -1.62 5.80
CA ALA A 28 -6.03 -1.10 6.30
C ALA A 28 -6.20 -1.30 7.82
N GLY A 29 -5.81 -2.47 8.33
CA GLY A 29 -5.79 -2.74 9.76
C GLY A 29 -4.80 -1.87 10.53
N VAL A 30 -3.59 -1.67 9.99
CA VAL A 30 -2.60 -0.76 10.57
C VAL A 30 -3.16 0.66 10.68
N LEU A 31 -3.74 1.19 9.60
CA LEU A 31 -4.33 2.53 9.61
C LEU A 31 -5.54 2.63 10.54
N ASP A 32 -6.38 1.59 10.60
CA ASP A 32 -7.55 1.58 11.49
C ASP A 32 -7.14 1.70 12.97
N TYR A 33 -6.07 1.03 13.39
CA TYR A 33 -5.56 1.19 14.75
C TYR A 33 -4.80 2.51 14.96
N LEU A 34 -3.99 2.93 13.98
CA LEU A 34 -3.25 4.19 14.06
C LEU A 34 -4.19 5.38 14.25
N PHE A 35 -5.29 5.42 13.49
CA PHE A 35 -6.30 6.48 13.62
C PHE A 35 -7.04 6.37 14.95
N GLU A 36 -7.38 5.16 15.40
CA GLU A 36 -7.99 5.00 16.72
C GLU A 36 -7.10 5.56 17.84
N ALA A 37 -5.80 5.28 17.81
CA ALA A 37 -4.85 5.76 18.80
C ALA A 37 -4.70 7.30 18.77
N LEU A 38 -4.62 7.88 17.56
CA LEU A 38 -4.53 9.33 17.37
C LEU A 38 -5.82 10.05 17.77
N GLU A 39 -6.99 9.48 17.47
CA GLU A 39 -8.30 10.00 17.86
C GLU A 39 -8.50 9.98 19.38
N GLU A 40 -8.17 8.86 20.04
CA GLU A 40 -8.24 8.77 21.50
C GLU A 40 -7.29 9.78 22.16
N TRP A 41 -6.07 9.91 21.64
CA TRP A 41 -5.12 10.89 22.16
C TRP A 41 -5.61 12.33 21.98
N GLN A 42 -6.11 12.67 20.79
CA GLN A 42 -6.66 14.01 20.54
C GLN A 42 -7.85 14.29 21.45
N LYS A 43 -8.77 13.34 21.61
CA LYS A 43 -9.91 13.46 22.51
C LYS A 43 -9.48 13.75 23.96
N ARG A 44 -8.49 13.03 24.47
CA ARG A 44 -7.95 13.27 25.83
C ARG A 44 -7.34 14.65 26.00
N LYS A 45 -6.66 15.17 24.97
CA LYS A 45 -6.14 16.55 24.95
C LYS A 45 -7.28 17.56 24.99
N ASP A 46 -8.31 17.38 24.16
CA ASP A 46 -9.47 18.28 24.08
C ASP A 46 -10.27 18.30 25.40
N GLU A 47 -10.37 17.15 26.07
CA GLU A 47 -11.03 16.99 27.37
C GLU A 47 -10.14 17.37 28.58
N ASN A 48 -8.89 17.82 28.34
CA ASN A 48 -7.89 18.15 29.38
C ASN A 48 -7.70 17.04 30.43
N VAL A 49 -7.70 15.78 30.00
CA VAL A 49 -7.52 14.63 30.90
C VAL A 49 -6.11 14.69 31.52
N PRO A 50 -5.98 14.70 32.87
CA PRO A 50 -4.67 14.77 33.54
C PRO A 50 -3.72 13.64 33.11
N GLY A 51 -2.42 13.94 33.04
CA GLY A 51 -1.39 12.98 32.63
C GLY A 51 -1.39 12.65 31.13
N THR A 52 -2.01 13.49 30.29
CA THR A 52 -2.00 13.33 28.82
C THR A 52 -0.81 14.10 28.23
N PRO A 53 0.07 13.45 27.43
CA PRO A 53 1.10 14.18 26.69
C PRO A 53 0.52 15.20 25.71
N MET A 54 1.12 16.38 25.64
CA MET A 54 0.56 17.55 24.94
C MET A 54 1.23 17.91 23.61
N HIS A 55 2.28 17.19 23.19
CA HIS A 55 2.85 17.37 21.85
C HIS A 55 1.85 16.94 20.77
N ASN A 56 2.10 17.40 19.54
CA ASN A 56 1.24 17.05 18.40
C ASN A 56 1.98 16.15 17.43
N VAL A 57 1.31 15.09 16.98
CA VAL A 57 1.70 14.35 15.78
C VAL A 57 0.82 14.80 14.63
N VAL A 58 1.44 15.25 13.54
CA VAL A 58 0.73 15.73 12.34
C VAL A 58 1.19 14.93 11.15
N ILE A 59 0.26 14.43 10.35
CA ILE A 59 0.51 13.72 9.10
C ILE A 59 0.34 14.71 7.94
N PRO A 60 1.42 15.20 7.32
CA PRO A 60 1.33 16.12 6.19
C PRO A 60 1.23 15.41 4.84
N VAL A 61 1.58 14.12 4.79
CA VAL A 61 1.65 13.37 3.55
C VAL A 61 1.30 11.89 3.72
N ILE A 62 0.59 11.36 2.74
CA ILE A 62 0.31 9.93 2.57
C ILE A 62 0.72 9.51 1.16
N GLY A 63 1.70 8.63 1.05
CA GLY A 63 2.26 8.17 -0.23
C GLY A 63 2.30 6.65 -0.32
N GLY A 64 2.13 6.10 -1.52
CA GLY A 64 2.31 4.67 -1.69
C GLY A 64 2.26 4.15 -3.12
N ALA A 65 2.54 2.85 -3.25
CA ALA A 65 2.46 2.09 -4.50
C ALA A 65 1.42 0.99 -4.39
N SER A 66 0.86 0.51 -5.51
CA SER A 66 -0.11 -0.59 -5.53
C SER A 66 -1.19 -0.46 -4.44
N ALA A 67 -1.39 -1.50 -3.65
CA ALA A 67 -2.31 -1.52 -2.51
C ALA A 67 -2.07 -0.37 -1.49
N GLY A 68 -0.82 0.02 -1.24
CA GLY A 68 -0.50 1.16 -0.37
C GLY A 68 -1.02 2.48 -0.95
N GLY A 69 -0.73 2.75 -2.22
CA GLY A 69 -1.24 3.95 -2.92
C GLY A 69 -2.77 4.00 -2.98
N MET A 70 -3.42 2.86 -3.25
CA MET A 70 -4.88 2.72 -3.17
C MET A 70 -5.41 3.07 -1.78
N THR A 71 -4.75 2.55 -0.74
CA THR A 71 -5.13 2.82 0.66
C THR A 71 -4.98 4.29 1.03
N GLY A 72 -3.99 4.99 0.46
CA GLY A 72 -3.85 6.43 0.61
C GLY A 72 -5.05 7.22 0.08
N ILE A 73 -5.52 6.90 -1.14
CA ILE A 73 -6.72 7.52 -1.72
C ILE A 73 -7.98 7.13 -0.94
N ILE A 74 -8.10 5.88 -0.50
CA ILE A 74 -9.21 5.43 0.36
C ILE A 74 -9.25 6.26 1.65
N THR A 75 -8.09 6.44 2.29
CA THR A 75 -7.94 7.25 3.50
C THR A 75 -8.38 8.68 3.25
N ALA A 76 -7.87 9.32 2.19
CA ALA A 76 -8.24 10.68 1.80
C ALA A 76 -9.76 10.86 1.64
N SER A 77 -10.45 9.85 1.10
CA SER A 77 -11.91 9.84 0.94
C SER A 77 -12.69 9.54 2.24
N ALA A 78 -12.01 9.16 3.31
CA ALA A 78 -12.61 8.72 4.57
C ALA A 78 -12.49 9.77 5.69
N ILE A 79 -11.41 10.57 5.72
CA ILE A 79 -11.06 11.38 6.91
C ILE A 79 -12.08 12.46 7.30
N ASN A 80 -12.95 12.89 6.37
CA ASN A 80 -14.02 13.86 6.63
C ASN A 80 -15.39 13.21 6.88
N ASN A 81 -15.44 11.90 7.09
CA ASN A 81 -16.64 11.17 7.51
C ASN A 81 -16.34 10.39 8.80
N PRO A 82 -17.35 10.08 9.62
CA PRO A 82 -17.12 9.24 10.79
C PRO A 82 -16.57 7.87 10.37
N ILE A 83 -15.49 7.44 11.03
CA ILE A 83 -14.91 6.10 10.87
C ILE A 83 -15.21 5.32 12.15
N LYS A 84 -15.97 4.23 12.05
CA LYS A 84 -16.16 3.34 13.19
C LYS A 84 -15.08 2.27 13.17
N HIS A 85 -14.11 2.37 14.07
CA HIS A 85 -13.00 1.40 14.17
C HIS A 85 -13.48 -0.02 14.46
N ILE A 86 -12.90 -1.00 13.76
CA ILE A 86 -13.25 -2.42 13.94
C ILE A 86 -12.30 -3.03 14.97
N LYS A 87 -12.59 -2.77 16.26
CA LYS A 87 -11.72 -3.14 17.38
C LYS A 87 -11.59 -4.64 17.59
N GLU A 88 -12.69 -5.35 17.40
CA GLU A 88 -12.82 -6.78 17.65
C GLU A 88 -13.49 -7.48 16.47
N PRO A 89 -13.17 -8.76 16.23
CA PRO A 89 -13.84 -9.56 15.22
C PRO A 89 -15.32 -9.75 15.55
N SER A 90 -16.18 -9.61 14.54
CA SER A 90 -17.59 -9.96 14.63
C SER A 90 -17.79 -11.47 14.87
N ALA A 91 -18.91 -11.83 15.51
CA ALA A 91 -19.29 -13.23 15.67
C ALA A 91 -19.49 -13.94 14.31
N ASP A 92 -20.02 -13.21 13.32
CA ASP A 92 -20.00 -13.62 11.91
C ASP A 92 -18.81 -12.93 11.21
N LEU A 93 -17.71 -13.65 11.03
CA LEU A 93 -16.49 -13.17 10.36
C LEU A 93 -16.71 -12.78 8.89
N LEU A 94 -17.83 -13.20 8.29
CA LEU A 94 -18.16 -12.86 6.91
C LEU A 94 -19.10 -11.65 6.80
N ALA A 95 -19.60 -11.12 7.91
CA ALA A 95 -20.42 -9.91 7.94
C ALA A 95 -19.67 -8.72 7.32
N GLU A 96 -20.39 -7.89 6.57
CA GLU A 96 -19.84 -6.66 6.01
C GLU A 96 -19.79 -5.54 7.04
N HIS A 97 -18.78 -4.68 6.94
CA HIS A 97 -18.57 -3.53 7.81
C HIS A 97 -18.53 -2.21 7.01
N PRO A 98 -19.64 -1.80 6.36
CA PRO A 98 -19.70 -0.57 5.57
C PRO A 98 -19.46 0.71 6.39
N GLU A 99 -19.59 0.65 7.71
CA GLU A 99 -19.28 1.72 8.65
C GLU A 99 -17.77 2.07 8.74
N ASN A 100 -16.90 1.19 8.23
CA ASN A 100 -15.46 1.39 8.19
C ASN A 100 -14.98 1.32 6.74
N LYS A 101 -14.71 2.47 6.12
CA LYS A 101 -14.36 2.52 4.69
C LYS A 101 -13.08 1.75 4.35
N LEU A 102 -12.10 1.69 5.26
CA LEU A 102 -10.87 0.92 5.08
C LEU A 102 -11.16 -0.58 5.03
N TYR A 103 -11.87 -1.10 6.04
CA TYR A 103 -12.29 -2.50 6.09
C TYR A 103 -13.18 -2.86 4.90
N HIS A 104 -14.16 -2.01 4.59
CA HIS A 104 -15.11 -2.26 3.52
C HIS A 104 -14.46 -2.27 2.13
N SER A 105 -13.34 -1.55 1.95
CA SER A 105 -12.61 -1.49 0.70
C SER A 105 -11.64 -2.65 0.52
N TRP A 106 -11.08 -3.19 1.61
CA TRP A 106 -10.05 -4.23 1.54
C TRP A 106 -10.49 -5.61 1.98
N VAL A 107 -11.35 -5.71 2.99
CA VAL A 107 -11.78 -6.99 3.57
C VAL A 107 -13.10 -7.45 2.97
N ASP A 108 -14.10 -6.56 2.88
CA ASP A 108 -15.39 -6.91 2.26
C ASP A 108 -15.29 -7.00 0.75
N LEU A 109 -14.58 -6.04 0.13
CA LEU A 109 -14.51 -5.85 -1.31
C LEU A 109 -15.93 -5.83 -1.92
N LEU A 110 -16.29 -6.86 -2.68
CA LEU A 110 -17.65 -7.04 -3.23
C LEU A 110 -18.26 -8.39 -2.81
N GLY A 111 -17.66 -9.08 -1.84
CA GLY A 111 -18.14 -10.37 -1.35
C GLY A 111 -17.06 -11.27 -0.75
N PRO A 112 -17.48 -12.45 -0.23
CA PRO A 112 -16.59 -13.35 0.50
C PRO A 112 -15.49 -13.95 -0.39
N ASP A 113 -15.85 -14.34 -1.62
CA ASP A 113 -14.94 -14.91 -2.60
C ASP A 113 -14.80 -13.97 -3.80
N MET A 114 -13.63 -13.39 -4.01
CA MET A 114 -13.39 -12.50 -5.15
C MET A 114 -12.94 -13.28 -6.39
N PHE A 115 -12.34 -14.45 -6.20
CA PHE A 115 -11.78 -15.27 -7.29
C PHE A 115 -12.79 -15.59 -8.41
N PRO A 116 -14.09 -15.87 -8.16
CA PRO A 116 -15.10 -16.01 -9.21
C PRO A 116 -15.24 -14.76 -10.10
N MET A 117 -15.09 -13.56 -9.52
CA MET A 117 -15.13 -12.30 -10.29
C MET A 117 -13.87 -12.15 -11.14
N LEU A 118 -12.69 -12.45 -10.60
CA LEU A 118 -11.42 -12.42 -11.35
C LEU A 118 -11.39 -13.43 -12.50
N LEU A 119 -12.07 -14.58 -12.32
CA LEU A 119 -12.14 -15.66 -13.32
C LEU A 119 -13.29 -15.52 -14.32
N ASN A 120 -14.21 -14.58 -14.11
CA ASN A 120 -15.32 -14.33 -15.04
C ASN A 120 -14.77 -13.94 -16.43
N THR A 121 -15.42 -14.37 -17.51
CA THR A 121 -14.97 -14.14 -18.89
C THR A 121 -15.65 -12.96 -19.59
N SER A 122 -16.46 -12.17 -18.89
CA SER A 122 -17.23 -11.06 -19.47
C SER A 122 -16.36 -9.92 -20.03
N ASP A 123 -15.11 -9.83 -19.60
CA ASP A 123 -14.09 -8.88 -20.08
C ASP A 123 -13.49 -9.25 -21.43
N ILE A 124 -13.51 -10.54 -21.80
CA ILE A 124 -12.85 -11.04 -23.01
C ILE A 124 -13.78 -10.85 -24.22
N LYS A 125 -13.35 -10.00 -25.16
CA LYS A 125 -14.04 -9.77 -26.44
C LYS A 125 -13.21 -10.31 -27.60
N LYS A 126 -13.85 -10.54 -28.76
CA LYS A 126 -13.18 -11.07 -29.96
C LYS A 126 -12.03 -10.16 -30.37
N GLY A 127 -10.81 -10.70 -30.40
CA GLY A 127 -9.60 -9.96 -30.78
C GLY A 127 -9.14 -8.88 -29.78
N ASN A 128 -9.78 -8.78 -28.61
CA ASN A 128 -9.44 -7.79 -27.60
C ASN A 128 -9.32 -8.45 -26.21
N ILE A 129 -8.07 -8.64 -25.78
CA ILE A 129 -7.71 -9.15 -24.46
C ILE A 129 -6.84 -8.09 -23.80
N THR A 130 -7.34 -7.51 -22.71
CA THR A 130 -6.66 -6.43 -21.98
C THR A 130 -5.84 -6.94 -20.80
N SER A 131 -6.18 -8.11 -20.23
CA SER A 131 -5.47 -8.69 -19.08
C SER A 131 -5.76 -10.19 -18.87
N LEU A 132 -4.90 -10.86 -18.10
CA LEU A 132 -5.07 -12.29 -17.76
C LEU A 132 -6.21 -12.54 -16.78
N LEU A 133 -6.55 -11.60 -15.90
CA LEU A 133 -7.66 -11.66 -14.95
C LEU A 133 -8.68 -10.54 -15.19
N ASN A 134 -9.94 -10.80 -14.88
CA ASN A 134 -11.01 -9.82 -15.06
C ASN A 134 -10.89 -8.75 -13.97
N SER A 135 -10.69 -7.51 -14.40
CA SER A 135 -10.46 -6.38 -13.52
C SER A 135 -11.71 -5.54 -13.24
N SER A 136 -12.87 -5.88 -13.82
CA SER A 136 -14.08 -5.04 -13.76
C SER A 136 -14.66 -4.85 -12.34
N PHE A 137 -14.30 -5.73 -11.40
CA PHE A 137 -14.68 -5.55 -10.00
C PHE A 137 -13.95 -4.36 -9.36
N ILE A 138 -12.73 -4.05 -9.82
CA ILE A 138 -11.92 -2.94 -9.29
C ILE A 138 -12.64 -1.62 -9.58
N ASP A 139 -13.23 -1.46 -10.76
CA ASP A 139 -14.01 -0.27 -11.13
C ASP A 139 -15.21 -0.06 -10.20
N LYS A 140 -15.84 -1.14 -9.72
CA LYS A 140 -16.95 -1.07 -8.76
C LYS A 140 -16.45 -0.68 -7.37
N VAL A 141 -15.32 -1.24 -6.94
CA VAL A 141 -14.68 -0.89 -5.65
C VAL A 141 -14.23 0.58 -5.67
N ALA A 142 -13.59 1.05 -6.75
CA ALA A 142 -13.16 2.44 -6.89
C ALA A 142 -14.33 3.42 -6.81
N LYS A 143 -15.45 3.14 -7.51
CA LYS A 143 -16.67 3.95 -7.40
C LYS A 143 -17.23 3.98 -5.98
N LYS A 144 -17.18 2.86 -5.27
CA LYS A 144 -17.62 2.77 -3.87
C LYS A 144 -16.75 3.65 -2.95
N VAL A 145 -15.44 3.68 -3.18
CA VAL A 145 -14.49 4.51 -2.41
C VAL A 145 -14.78 6.00 -2.58
N LEU A 146 -15.14 6.44 -3.80
CA LEU A 146 -15.48 7.83 -4.09
C LEU A 146 -16.77 8.31 -3.40
N THR A 147 -17.66 7.41 -3.01
CA THR A 147 -18.90 7.78 -2.32
C THR A 147 -18.59 8.31 -0.92
N VAL A 148 -18.89 9.57 -0.68
CA VAL A 148 -18.77 10.23 0.62
C VAL A 148 -20.13 10.69 1.12
N ASN A 149 -20.30 10.75 2.44
CA ASN A 149 -21.49 11.31 3.06
C ASN A 149 -21.33 12.83 3.19
N LYS A 150 -21.86 13.57 2.21
CA LYS A 150 -21.80 15.05 2.20
C LYS A 150 -22.64 15.69 3.32
N ASN A 151 -23.66 15.00 3.82
CA ASN A 151 -24.56 15.49 4.87
C ASN A 151 -23.95 15.37 6.27
N ASN A 152 -23.02 14.44 6.47
CA ASN A 152 -22.31 14.22 7.73
C ASN A 152 -20.81 14.48 7.56
N TRP A 153 -20.49 15.66 7.02
CA TRP A 153 -19.13 16.09 6.76
C TRP A 153 -18.48 16.62 8.04
N LEU A 154 -17.39 15.98 8.46
CA LEU A 154 -16.61 16.37 9.63
C LEU A 154 -15.40 17.23 9.22
N PRO A 155 -14.94 18.14 10.09
CA PRO A 155 -13.65 18.79 9.93
C PRO A 155 -12.53 17.76 9.79
N THR A 156 -11.49 18.09 9.03
CA THR A 156 -10.28 17.26 8.95
C THR A 156 -9.67 17.12 10.35
N PRO A 157 -9.40 15.88 10.83
CA PRO A 157 -8.80 15.67 12.14
C PRO A 157 -7.49 16.43 12.30
N SER A 158 -7.22 16.96 13.49
CA SER A 158 -6.06 17.82 13.79
C SER A 158 -4.71 17.13 13.58
N PHE A 159 -4.68 15.79 13.65
CA PHE A 159 -3.49 14.99 13.35
C PHE A 159 -3.24 14.82 11.84
N PHE A 160 -4.06 15.39 10.96
CA PHE A 160 -3.72 15.61 9.56
C PHE A 160 -3.44 17.09 9.31
N SER A 161 -2.49 17.39 8.41
CA SER A 161 -2.32 18.76 7.96
C SER A 161 -3.56 19.21 7.17
N GLN A 162 -3.97 20.47 7.31
CA GLN A 162 -5.04 21.07 6.49
C GLN A 162 -4.77 20.92 4.99
N ASN A 163 -3.49 20.95 4.60
CA ASN A 163 -3.04 20.79 3.23
C ASN A 163 -2.47 19.38 3.02
N LEU A 164 -3.19 18.35 3.46
CA LEU A 164 -2.75 16.96 3.38
C LEU A 164 -2.41 16.59 1.93
N LYS A 165 -1.15 16.23 1.70
CA LYS A 165 -0.67 15.75 0.40
C LYS A 165 -0.90 14.24 0.31
N VAL A 166 -1.48 13.77 -0.79
CA VAL A 166 -1.72 12.35 -1.06
C VAL A 166 -1.18 12.02 -2.43
N PHE A 167 -0.38 10.96 -2.56
CA PHE A 167 0.12 10.58 -3.87
C PHE A 167 0.21 9.07 -4.08
N THR A 168 0.16 8.66 -5.34
CA THR A 168 0.37 7.27 -5.76
C THR A 168 1.47 7.20 -6.81
N THR A 169 2.33 6.18 -6.73
CA THR A 169 3.30 5.90 -7.79
C THR A 169 2.60 5.33 -9.02
N LEU A 170 3.14 5.63 -10.21
CA LEU A 170 2.62 5.16 -11.49
C LEU A 170 3.78 4.72 -12.38
N THR A 171 3.58 3.62 -13.11
CA THR A 171 4.45 3.23 -14.21
C THR A 171 3.80 3.67 -15.51
N ASN A 172 4.20 4.84 -16.00
CA ASN A 172 3.65 5.48 -17.18
C ASN A 172 4.29 4.89 -18.45
N LEU A 173 3.53 4.07 -19.19
CA LEU A 173 3.98 3.41 -20.41
C LEU A 173 4.21 4.37 -21.58
N ARG A 174 3.57 5.55 -21.58
CA ARG A 174 3.84 6.61 -22.55
C ARG A 174 5.23 7.21 -22.31
N GLY A 175 5.57 7.43 -21.04
CA GLY A 175 6.82 8.03 -20.58
C GLY A 175 6.97 9.51 -20.94
N PHE A 176 7.81 10.22 -20.20
CA PHE A 176 8.20 11.61 -20.47
C PHE A 176 9.43 11.60 -21.37
N GLY A 177 9.27 12.06 -22.62
CA GLY A 177 10.36 12.13 -23.59
C GLY A 177 11.31 13.29 -23.28
N TYR A 178 12.60 13.00 -23.25
CA TYR A 178 13.65 14.02 -23.12
C TYR A 178 14.80 13.71 -24.08
N ASN A 179 15.71 14.67 -24.24
CA ASN A 179 16.97 14.42 -24.92
C ASN A 179 18.15 14.99 -24.15
N ILE A 180 19.30 14.36 -24.34
CA ILE A 180 20.59 14.81 -23.81
C ILE A 180 21.43 15.29 -25.00
N ALA A 181 22.06 16.44 -24.82
CA ALA A 181 23.07 16.95 -25.75
C ALA A 181 24.45 16.52 -25.27
N PHE A 182 25.26 15.98 -26.18
CA PHE A 182 26.66 15.66 -25.92
C PHE A 182 27.55 16.63 -26.69
N ASN A 183 28.62 17.10 -26.03
CA ASN A 183 29.67 17.83 -26.71
C ASN A 183 30.51 16.83 -27.52
N ALA A 184 30.17 16.66 -28.80
CA ALA A 184 30.95 15.88 -29.76
C ALA A 184 31.19 16.71 -31.03
N MET A 185 32.26 16.40 -31.77
CA MET A 185 32.60 17.12 -33.01
C MET A 185 31.60 16.78 -34.12
N GLU A 186 31.15 17.83 -34.83
CA GLU A 186 30.19 17.89 -35.95
C GLU A 186 28.83 17.18 -35.73
N ASN A 187 27.76 18.00 -35.60
CA ASN A 187 26.35 17.60 -35.57
C ASN A 187 26.02 16.33 -34.77
N PRO A 188 26.29 16.30 -33.45
CA PRO A 188 25.80 15.20 -32.63
C PRO A 188 24.28 15.23 -32.61
N GLY A 189 23.66 14.20 -33.18
CA GLY A 189 22.22 13.99 -33.07
C GLY A 189 21.79 14.01 -31.59
N LYS A 190 20.59 14.54 -31.31
CA LYS A 190 20.02 14.52 -29.97
C LYS A 190 19.81 13.06 -29.53
N TYR A 191 20.31 12.70 -28.35
CA TYR A 191 20.07 11.37 -27.78
C TYR A 191 18.74 11.35 -27.04
N TYR A 192 17.72 10.71 -27.61
CA TYR A 192 16.36 10.71 -27.06
C TYR A 192 16.14 9.54 -26.09
N MET A 193 15.52 9.85 -24.96
CA MET A 193 15.21 8.90 -23.89
C MET A 193 13.78 9.14 -23.36
N ARG A 194 13.27 8.19 -22.57
CA ARG A 194 11.99 8.36 -21.85
C ARG A 194 12.14 8.00 -20.38
N ALA A 195 11.61 8.85 -19.52
CA ALA A 195 11.41 8.55 -18.11
C ALA A 195 10.01 7.95 -17.91
N HIS A 196 9.92 6.78 -17.29
CA HIS A 196 8.66 6.06 -17.12
C HIS A 196 8.08 6.15 -15.69
N ASN A 197 8.86 6.67 -14.74
CA ASN A 197 8.38 7.01 -13.41
C ASN A 197 7.42 8.19 -13.48
N ASP A 198 6.26 8.05 -12.86
CA ASP A 198 5.21 9.07 -12.82
C ASP A 198 4.49 8.97 -11.46
N TYR A 199 3.80 10.03 -11.08
CA TYR A 199 3.12 10.15 -9.81
C TYR A 199 1.81 10.91 -10.01
N ALA A 200 0.73 10.41 -9.44
CA ALA A 200 -0.50 11.19 -9.28
C ALA A 200 -0.43 11.88 -7.91
N CYS A 201 -0.29 13.20 -7.90
CA CYS A 201 -0.09 14.01 -6.71
C CYS A 201 -1.34 14.85 -6.45
N PHE A 202 -1.92 14.72 -5.26
CA PHE A 202 -3.13 15.42 -4.83
C PHE A 202 -2.91 16.19 -3.52
N ILE A 203 -3.60 17.31 -3.36
CA ILE A 203 -3.66 18.07 -2.12
C ILE A 203 -5.12 18.17 -1.68
N LEU A 204 -5.42 17.81 -0.43
CA LEU A 204 -6.79 17.70 0.06
C LEU A 204 -7.38 19.07 0.45
N GLN A 205 -7.60 19.90 -0.56
CA GLN A 205 -8.20 21.23 -0.48
C GLN A 205 -8.83 21.57 -1.84
N ASP A 206 -9.58 22.67 -1.91
CA ASP A 206 -10.20 23.16 -3.14
C ASP A 206 -9.27 24.04 -3.99
N ASN A 207 -8.16 24.53 -3.43
CA ASN A 207 -7.24 25.45 -4.10
C ASN A 207 -6.04 24.74 -4.75
N ASP A 208 -5.61 25.30 -5.88
CA ASP A 208 -4.43 24.87 -6.63
C ASP A 208 -3.16 25.00 -5.76
N ALA A 209 -2.27 24.01 -5.86
CA ALA A 209 -0.94 24.05 -5.28
C ALA A 209 0.05 23.56 -6.34
N GLU A 210 1.21 24.21 -6.44
CA GLU A 210 2.16 23.97 -7.52
C GLU A 210 2.53 22.49 -7.64
N GLY A 211 2.13 21.86 -8.76
CA GLY A 211 2.38 20.44 -9.03
C GLY A 211 1.49 19.44 -8.28
N TRP A 212 0.54 19.89 -7.45
CA TRP A 212 -0.40 19.07 -6.69
C TRP A 212 -1.85 19.36 -7.09
N MET A 213 -2.56 18.36 -7.62
CA MET A 213 -3.95 18.52 -8.02
C MET A 213 -4.85 18.74 -6.79
N PRO A 214 -5.70 19.77 -6.75
CA PRO A 214 -6.67 19.90 -5.66
C PRO A 214 -7.60 18.68 -5.65
N LEU A 215 -7.90 18.14 -4.48
CA LEU A 215 -8.77 16.99 -4.30
C LEU A 215 -9.80 17.32 -3.23
N ASP A 216 -11.06 17.39 -3.62
CA ASP A 216 -12.17 17.68 -2.73
C ASP A 216 -13.32 16.70 -2.99
N PHE A 217 -13.52 15.76 -2.08
CA PHE A 217 -14.59 14.78 -2.18
C PHE A 217 -15.98 15.36 -1.89
N LYS A 218 -16.07 16.49 -1.17
CA LYS A 218 -17.35 17.16 -0.91
C LYS A 218 -17.88 17.82 -2.18
N ASN A 219 -16.99 18.48 -2.93
CA ASN A 219 -17.32 19.23 -4.14
C ASN A 219 -17.01 18.49 -5.45
N ASP A 220 -16.61 17.22 -5.38
CA ASP A 220 -16.28 16.36 -6.52
C ASP A 220 -15.10 16.88 -7.39
N VAL A 221 -14.17 17.63 -6.79
CA VAL A 221 -12.97 18.15 -7.49
C VAL A 221 -11.94 17.03 -7.61
N ASN A 222 -11.58 16.69 -8.85
CA ASN A 222 -10.59 15.65 -9.23
C ASN A 222 -10.82 14.26 -8.62
N THR A 223 -12.00 13.96 -8.08
CA THR A 223 -12.30 12.66 -7.45
C THR A 223 -12.22 11.51 -8.45
N SER A 224 -12.67 11.71 -9.69
CA SER A 224 -12.53 10.71 -10.76
C SER A 224 -11.07 10.42 -11.10
N ILE A 225 -10.23 11.46 -11.16
CA ILE A 225 -8.78 11.31 -11.40
C ILE A 225 -8.12 10.56 -10.24
N ALA A 226 -8.53 10.82 -8.99
CA ALA A 226 -8.06 10.09 -7.82
C ALA A 226 -8.45 8.60 -7.86
N ALA A 227 -9.67 8.27 -8.29
CA ALA A 227 -10.08 6.88 -8.51
C ALA A 227 -9.27 6.21 -9.63
N ASP A 228 -9.09 6.88 -10.77
CA ASP A 228 -8.31 6.35 -11.88
C ASP A 228 -6.85 6.14 -11.48
N ALA A 229 -6.28 7.05 -10.68
CA ALA A 229 -4.93 6.91 -10.11
C ALA A 229 -4.84 5.72 -9.15
N ALA A 230 -5.81 5.55 -8.25
CA ALA A 230 -5.89 4.39 -7.36
C ALA A 230 -5.98 3.07 -8.15
N MET A 231 -6.78 3.03 -9.22
CA MET A 231 -6.85 1.84 -10.08
C MET A 231 -5.54 1.61 -10.85
N ALA A 232 -4.90 2.68 -11.33
CA ALA A 232 -3.67 2.62 -12.11
C ALA A 232 -2.50 2.11 -11.26
N THR A 233 -2.32 2.65 -10.05
CA THR A 233 -1.23 2.24 -9.15
C THR A 233 -1.33 0.76 -8.78
N GLY A 234 -2.53 0.17 -8.73
CA GLY A 234 -2.75 -1.26 -8.46
C GLY A 234 -2.88 -2.16 -9.68
N ALA A 235 -2.66 -1.65 -10.90
CA ALA A 235 -2.85 -2.39 -12.14
C ALA A 235 -1.67 -3.35 -12.41
N PHE A 236 -1.60 -4.45 -11.65
CA PHE A 236 -0.52 -5.43 -11.72
C PHE A 236 -0.24 -5.88 -13.17
N PRO A 237 1.01 -5.78 -13.67
CA PRO A 237 1.30 -5.94 -15.09
C PRO A 237 0.86 -7.29 -15.63
N VAL A 238 0.24 -7.29 -16.81
CA VAL A 238 -0.31 -8.48 -17.52
C VAL A 238 -1.50 -9.14 -16.79
N GLY A 239 -1.48 -9.19 -15.46
CA GLY A 239 -2.53 -9.75 -14.61
C GLY A 239 -3.81 -8.95 -14.62
N LEU A 240 -3.71 -7.62 -14.46
CA LEU A 240 -4.83 -6.69 -14.41
C LEU A 240 -4.75 -5.69 -15.57
N THR A 241 -5.89 -5.09 -15.91
CA THR A 241 -5.99 -4.16 -17.04
C THR A 241 -5.27 -2.84 -16.71
N ALA A 242 -4.37 -2.42 -17.59
CA ALA A 242 -3.72 -1.10 -17.53
C ALA A 242 -4.76 0.03 -17.58
N ARG A 243 -4.47 1.15 -16.92
CA ARG A 243 -5.42 2.25 -16.72
C ARG A 243 -4.95 3.53 -17.39
N THR A 244 -5.84 4.15 -18.15
CA THR A 244 -5.60 5.49 -18.70
C THR A 244 -5.86 6.53 -17.61
N LEU A 245 -4.96 7.51 -17.50
CA LEU A 245 -5.12 8.66 -16.62
C LEU A 245 -4.99 9.94 -17.46
N VAL A 246 -5.98 10.83 -17.35
CA VAL A 246 -5.96 12.14 -18.01
C VAL A 246 -5.85 13.22 -16.94
N ARG A 247 -4.78 14.00 -16.99
CA ARG A 247 -4.50 15.09 -16.05
C ARG A 247 -4.31 16.39 -16.83
N GLU A 248 -4.60 17.53 -16.22
CA GLU A 248 -4.15 18.80 -16.81
C GLU A 248 -2.62 18.84 -16.84
N SER A 249 -2.04 19.25 -17.97
CA SER A 249 -0.60 19.23 -18.17
C SER A 249 0.15 20.16 -17.22
N LYS A 250 -0.51 21.21 -16.70
CA LYS A 250 0.09 22.12 -15.71
C LYS A 250 0.59 21.36 -14.48
N TYR A 251 -0.22 20.44 -13.93
CA TYR A 251 0.16 19.67 -12.74
C TYR A 251 1.27 18.66 -13.04
N VAL A 252 1.28 18.10 -14.25
CA VAL A 252 2.32 17.16 -14.68
C VAL A 252 3.65 17.88 -14.90
N ASN A 253 3.62 19.07 -15.50
CA ASN A 253 4.80 19.90 -15.74
C ASN A 253 5.36 20.49 -14.44
N GLN A 254 4.51 20.91 -13.51
CA GLN A 254 4.91 21.49 -12.23
C GLN A 254 5.20 20.45 -11.15
N SER A 255 4.92 19.16 -11.38
CA SER A 255 5.17 18.11 -10.41
C SER A 255 6.64 18.12 -9.96
N PRO A 256 6.93 18.24 -8.65
CA PRO A 256 8.31 18.34 -8.15
C PRO A 256 9.15 17.11 -8.47
N TRP A 257 8.51 15.99 -8.82
CA TRP A 257 9.18 14.70 -9.07
C TRP A 257 9.28 14.34 -10.55
N CYS A 258 8.67 15.14 -11.42
CA CYS A 258 8.78 15.01 -12.88
C CYS A 258 9.44 16.23 -13.54
N ARG A 259 9.52 17.37 -12.83
CA ARG A 259 10.03 18.66 -13.34
C ARG A 259 11.43 18.60 -13.93
N ASP A 260 12.32 17.73 -13.43
CA ASP A 260 13.67 17.55 -14.00
C ASP A 260 13.64 17.25 -15.51
N VAL A 261 12.57 16.57 -15.95
CA VAL A 261 12.27 16.33 -17.36
C VAL A 261 11.31 17.39 -17.90
N THR A 262 10.17 17.59 -17.23
CA THR A 262 9.03 18.32 -17.80
C THR A 262 9.19 19.84 -17.78
N GLU A 263 10.14 20.41 -17.01
CA GLU A 263 10.47 21.84 -17.08
C GLU A 263 11.20 22.17 -18.39
N LYS A 264 12.14 21.31 -18.79
CA LYS A 264 12.92 21.48 -20.05
C LYS A 264 12.18 20.95 -21.27
N PHE A 265 11.34 19.92 -21.08
CA PHE A 265 10.57 19.26 -22.12
C PHE A 265 9.08 19.23 -21.74
N PRO A 266 8.41 20.41 -21.68
CA PRO A 266 7.05 20.50 -21.18
C PRO A 266 6.04 19.84 -22.11
N ILE A 267 5.00 19.28 -21.51
CA ILE A 267 3.81 18.86 -22.22
C ILE A 267 3.07 20.14 -22.64
N THR A 268 2.93 20.35 -23.95
CA THR A 268 2.35 21.56 -24.53
C THR A 268 0.84 21.48 -24.77
N THR A 269 0.26 20.28 -24.74
CA THR A 269 -1.19 20.09 -24.82
C THR A 269 -1.85 20.48 -23.50
N PRO A 270 -3.14 20.92 -23.49
CA PRO A 270 -3.82 21.29 -22.23
C PRO A 270 -3.91 20.14 -21.22
N THR A 271 -4.05 18.92 -21.73
CA THR A 271 -4.09 17.70 -20.92
C THR A 271 -3.02 16.72 -21.36
N TYR A 272 -2.64 15.86 -20.42
CA TYR A 272 -1.72 14.77 -20.59
C TYR A 272 -2.43 13.45 -20.32
N GLU A 273 -2.53 12.62 -21.35
CA GLU A 273 -3.05 11.25 -21.27
C GLU A 273 -1.88 10.26 -21.17
N SER A 274 -1.82 9.50 -20.08
CA SER A 274 -0.90 8.37 -19.91
C SER A 274 -1.64 7.03 -19.77
N LEU A 275 -1.04 5.97 -20.32
CA LEU A 275 -1.43 4.60 -20.03
C LEU A 275 -0.52 4.05 -18.93
N ASN A 276 -1.09 3.57 -17.84
CA ASN A 276 -0.37 3.25 -16.62
C ASN A 276 -0.60 1.80 -16.19
N ILE A 277 0.46 1.18 -15.67
CA ILE A 277 0.42 -0.06 -14.91
C ILE A 277 0.86 0.23 -13.47
N ASP A 278 0.86 -0.83 -12.64
CA ASP A 278 1.22 -0.75 -11.23
C ASP A 278 2.50 0.07 -10.99
N GLY A 279 2.40 1.07 -10.12
CA GLY A 279 3.50 1.97 -9.79
C GLY A 279 4.65 1.26 -9.08
N GLY A 280 4.35 0.16 -8.39
CA GLY A 280 5.32 -0.69 -7.71
C GLY A 280 6.24 -1.46 -8.67
N VAL A 281 6.04 -1.40 -9.99
CA VAL A 281 7.02 -1.91 -10.96
C VAL A 281 8.31 -1.09 -10.92
N ILE A 282 8.19 0.24 -10.86
CA ILE A 282 9.34 1.15 -10.77
C ILE A 282 9.64 1.48 -9.31
N ASN A 283 8.64 1.89 -8.53
CA ASN A 283 8.84 2.39 -7.18
C ASN A 283 7.76 1.82 -6.24
N ASN A 284 8.10 0.72 -5.56
CA ASN A 284 7.19 0.01 -4.66
C ASN A 284 7.09 0.65 -3.26
N GLU A 285 8.10 1.41 -2.86
CA GLU A 285 8.28 1.95 -1.51
C GLU A 285 8.74 3.42 -1.62
N PRO A 286 7.85 4.37 -1.96
CA PRO A 286 8.26 5.75 -2.30
C PRO A 286 8.66 6.61 -1.09
N PHE A 287 9.47 6.08 -0.17
CA PHE A 287 9.87 6.74 1.09
C PHE A 287 10.63 8.04 0.85
N GLU A 288 11.43 8.12 -0.21
CA GLU A 288 12.14 9.34 -0.61
C GLU A 288 11.17 10.45 -0.99
N LYS A 289 10.02 10.12 -1.59
CA LYS A 289 9.00 11.11 -1.97
C LYS A 289 8.18 11.57 -0.78
N VAL A 290 7.97 10.68 0.19
CA VAL A 290 7.43 11.06 1.50
C VAL A 290 8.42 11.98 2.23
N ARG A 291 9.72 11.64 2.23
CA ARG A 291 10.79 12.45 2.80
C ARG A 291 10.87 13.83 2.16
N ASP A 292 10.81 13.95 0.83
CA ASP A 292 10.82 15.23 0.11
C ASP A 292 9.75 16.19 0.68
N VAL A 293 8.55 15.68 0.96
CA VAL A 293 7.46 16.48 1.54
C VAL A 293 7.71 16.82 3.02
N LEU A 294 8.30 15.91 3.79
CA LEU A 294 8.67 16.19 5.18
C LEU A 294 9.76 17.25 5.27
N ILE A 295 10.79 17.19 4.41
CA ILE A 295 11.85 18.20 4.31
C ILE A 295 11.25 19.55 3.95
N ASP A 296 10.33 19.62 2.97
CA ASP A 296 9.64 20.86 2.65
C ASP A 296 8.85 21.41 3.85
N LYS A 297 8.28 20.54 4.68
CA LYS A 297 7.50 20.94 5.86
C LYS A 297 8.35 21.40 7.03
N THR A 298 9.46 20.72 7.33
CA THR A 298 10.30 20.97 8.51
C THR A 298 11.50 21.86 8.23
N LYS A 299 11.90 21.99 6.96
CA LYS A 299 13.16 22.58 6.51
C LYS A 299 14.41 21.88 7.06
N GLN A 300 14.29 20.63 7.51
CA GLN A 300 15.43 19.77 7.87
C GLN A 300 15.88 18.99 6.63
N ASP A 301 16.66 19.64 5.75
CA ASP A 301 17.25 19.01 4.57
C ASP A 301 18.57 18.27 4.87
N ASN A 302 19.23 18.61 5.99
CA ASN A 302 20.38 17.88 6.50
C ASN A 302 19.97 16.52 7.09
N GLU A 303 20.55 15.45 6.56
CA GLU A 303 20.30 14.07 7.01
C GLU A 303 20.66 13.85 8.47
N GLU A 304 21.74 14.43 8.96
CA GLU A 304 22.17 14.25 10.35
C GLU A 304 21.11 14.75 11.35
N GLU A 305 20.37 15.80 11.00
CA GLU A 305 19.36 16.40 11.89
C GLU A 305 18.10 15.55 12.03
N TYR A 306 17.55 15.03 10.93
CA TYR A 306 16.34 14.21 11.00
C TYR A 306 16.62 12.77 11.44
N GLN A 307 17.89 12.35 11.47
CA GLN A 307 18.32 11.05 12.00
C GLN A 307 18.65 11.10 13.51
N ASP A 308 18.90 12.28 14.08
CA ASP A 308 19.22 12.47 15.50
C ASP A 308 17.95 12.63 16.34
N PHE A 309 17.73 11.72 17.30
CA PHE A 309 16.60 11.79 18.23
C PHE A 309 16.53 13.09 19.04
N ASN A 310 17.65 13.79 19.24
CA ASN A 310 17.67 15.07 19.95
C ASN A 310 17.12 16.23 19.11
N GLN A 311 17.09 16.09 17.78
CA GLN A 311 16.81 17.21 16.85
C GLN A 311 15.69 16.92 15.85
N PHE A 312 15.36 15.65 15.60
CA PHE A 312 14.36 15.27 14.61
C PHE A 312 13.00 15.90 14.89
N LYS A 313 12.42 16.51 13.84
CA LYS A 313 11.06 17.07 13.83
C LYS A 313 10.12 16.25 12.95
N SER A 314 10.65 15.28 12.22
CA SER A 314 9.86 14.43 11.35
C SER A 314 10.46 13.04 11.14
N THR A 315 9.60 12.09 10.83
CA THR A 315 10.01 10.72 10.48
C THR A 315 9.13 10.15 9.38
N VAL A 316 9.68 9.22 8.60
CA VAL A 316 8.90 8.41 7.65
C VAL A 316 8.42 7.17 8.39
N LEU A 317 7.11 6.97 8.44
CA LEU A 317 6.50 5.75 8.92
C LEU A 317 6.13 4.87 7.71
N MET A 318 6.93 3.85 7.47
CA MET A 318 6.69 2.85 6.44
C MET A 318 5.73 1.78 6.94
N ILE A 319 4.72 1.42 6.13
CA ILE A 319 3.87 0.26 6.34
C ILE A 319 4.11 -0.67 5.16
N ASP A 320 4.75 -1.81 5.43
CA ASP A 320 5.11 -2.77 4.39
C ASP A 320 4.64 -4.18 4.75
N PRO A 321 3.58 -4.69 4.09
CA PRO A 321 3.14 -6.07 4.26
C PRO A 321 4.14 -7.11 3.72
N PHE A 322 5.03 -6.74 2.81
CA PHE A 322 6.01 -7.62 2.17
C PHE A 322 7.42 -7.02 2.24
N PRO A 323 7.96 -6.78 3.45
CA PRO A 323 9.29 -6.22 3.60
C PRO A 323 10.32 -7.12 2.92
N SER A 324 11.33 -6.49 2.31
CA SER A 324 12.40 -7.21 1.63
C SER A 324 13.05 -8.25 2.55
N GLU A 325 13.03 -9.51 2.12
CA GLU A 325 13.64 -10.62 2.85
C GLU A 325 15.09 -10.87 2.43
N LYS A 326 15.82 -11.63 3.25
CA LYS A 326 17.12 -12.16 2.85
C LYS A 326 16.94 -12.93 1.52
N PRO A 327 17.72 -12.61 0.47
CA PRO A 327 17.58 -13.28 -0.81
C PRO A 327 17.68 -14.81 -0.64
N LYS A 328 16.70 -15.53 -1.21
CA LYS A 328 16.72 -16.99 -1.25
C LYS A 328 17.94 -17.47 -2.06
N HIS A 329 18.43 -18.67 -1.77
CA HIS A 329 19.55 -19.23 -2.50
C HIS A 329 19.26 -19.26 -4.01
N PHE A 330 20.20 -18.77 -4.82
CA PHE A 330 20.02 -18.72 -6.26
C PHE A 330 20.19 -20.11 -6.88
N GLU A 331 19.10 -20.68 -7.37
CA GLU A 331 19.17 -21.91 -8.16
C GLU A 331 19.49 -21.61 -9.63
N ALA A 332 20.64 -22.08 -10.10
CA ALA A 332 21.06 -21.95 -11.49
C ALA A 332 20.35 -22.97 -12.39
N ASP A 333 19.22 -22.56 -12.96
CA ASP A 333 18.49 -23.34 -13.97
C ASP A 333 18.61 -22.66 -15.34
N LYS A 334 19.31 -23.32 -16.27
CA LYS A 334 19.62 -22.80 -17.62
C LYS A 334 18.50 -23.05 -18.63
N GLN A 335 17.38 -23.67 -18.23
CA GLN A 335 16.25 -23.84 -19.14
C GLN A 335 15.71 -22.49 -19.60
N ILE A 336 15.53 -22.29 -20.91
CA ILE A 336 15.14 -21.00 -21.51
C ILE A 336 13.92 -20.37 -20.84
N PHE A 337 12.91 -21.16 -20.50
CA PHE A 337 11.71 -20.66 -19.82
C PHE A 337 12.01 -20.15 -18.40
N LYS A 338 12.89 -20.84 -17.68
CA LYS A 338 13.33 -20.45 -16.33
C LYS A 338 14.23 -19.22 -16.37
N VAL A 339 15.10 -19.13 -17.38
CA VAL A 339 15.91 -17.94 -17.65
C VAL A 339 15.01 -16.74 -17.93
N MET A 340 14.02 -16.85 -18.83
CA MET A 340 13.08 -15.75 -19.11
C MET A 340 12.33 -15.29 -17.84
N GLN A 341 11.87 -16.22 -16.99
CA GLN A 341 11.24 -15.89 -15.71
C GLN A 341 12.20 -15.16 -14.77
N LYS A 342 13.44 -15.66 -14.62
CA LYS A 342 14.48 -15.05 -13.79
C LYS A 342 14.89 -13.67 -14.32
N THR A 343 14.96 -13.48 -15.63
CA THR A 343 15.26 -12.18 -16.27
C THR A 343 14.19 -11.15 -15.95
N LEU A 344 12.90 -11.51 -16.06
CA LEU A 344 11.82 -10.60 -15.68
C LEU A 344 11.90 -10.23 -14.20
N GLY A 345 12.12 -11.22 -13.32
CA GLY A 345 12.34 -11.00 -11.89
C GLY A 345 13.51 -10.04 -11.63
N SER A 346 14.68 -10.31 -12.21
CA SER A 346 15.86 -9.45 -12.05
C SER A 346 15.66 -8.03 -12.57
N PHE A 347 14.85 -7.86 -13.63
CA PHE A 347 14.53 -6.54 -14.16
C PHE A 347 13.67 -5.75 -13.17
N LEU A 348 12.66 -6.39 -12.59
CA LEU A 348 11.82 -5.79 -11.55
C LEU A 348 12.63 -5.48 -10.28
N ASP A 349 13.46 -6.41 -9.82
CA ASP A 349 14.31 -6.23 -8.64
C ASP A 349 15.30 -5.07 -8.84
N GLN A 350 15.94 -5.00 -10.00
CA GLN A 350 16.86 -3.91 -10.34
C GLN A 350 16.17 -2.55 -10.47
N MET A 351 14.95 -2.51 -11.02
CA MET A 351 14.18 -1.28 -11.11
C MET A 351 13.76 -0.74 -9.74
N ARG A 352 13.51 -1.64 -8.78
CA ARG A 352 13.16 -1.30 -7.39
C ARG A 352 14.38 -0.99 -6.53
N ALA A 353 15.58 -1.44 -6.93
CA ALA A 353 16.81 -1.15 -6.22
C ALA A 353 17.12 0.34 -6.27
N LYS A 354 17.10 0.99 -5.10
CA LYS A 354 17.42 2.41 -4.96
C LYS A 354 18.89 2.59 -4.55
N PRO A 355 19.58 3.63 -5.05
CA PRO A 355 20.88 4.03 -4.53
C PRO A 355 20.68 4.72 -3.18
N VAL A 356 20.39 3.95 -2.13
CA VAL A 356 20.38 4.45 -0.75
C VAL A 356 21.80 4.34 -0.20
N ASN A 357 22.23 5.29 0.64
CA ASN A 357 23.38 5.07 1.51
C ASN A 357 23.02 3.92 2.47
N LEU A 358 23.41 2.70 2.09
CA LEU A 358 23.14 1.44 2.81
C LEU A 358 23.55 1.49 4.30
N THR A 359 24.43 2.41 4.66
CA THR A 359 24.90 2.68 6.02
C THR A 359 23.82 3.19 6.98
N ASP A 360 22.85 3.99 6.52
CA ASP A 360 21.86 4.63 7.41
C ASP A 360 20.61 3.77 7.65
N ALA A 361 20.30 2.85 6.73
CA ALA A 361 19.16 1.94 6.85
C ALA A 361 19.39 0.77 7.84
N MET A 362 20.62 0.58 8.32
CA MET A 362 21.03 -0.57 9.13
C MET A 362 21.20 -0.27 10.63
N ASP A 363 20.99 0.98 11.06
CA ASP A 363 21.22 1.40 12.44
C ASP A 363 19.90 1.75 13.17
N ASN A 364 19.56 0.96 14.18
CA ASN A 364 18.37 1.17 15.03
C ASN A 364 18.50 2.40 15.94
N SER A 365 19.64 3.10 15.94
CA SER A 365 19.85 4.37 16.63
C SER A 365 19.33 5.59 15.86
N LYS A 366 18.89 5.40 14.61
CA LYS A 366 18.48 6.46 13.69
C LYS A 366 16.98 6.76 13.79
N ALA A 367 16.63 8.03 13.98
CA ALA A 367 15.24 8.50 14.19
C ALA A 367 14.45 8.72 12.90
N GLY A 368 15.13 8.75 11.75
CA GLY A 368 14.55 9.24 10.50
C GLY A 368 13.46 8.33 9.95
N GLN A 369 13.46 7.04 10.25
CA GLN A 369 12.49 6.13 9.66
C GLN A 369 12.09 4.99 10.59
N PHE A 370 10.84 4.60 10.51
CA PHE A 370 10.30 3.43 11.21
C PHE A 370 9.51 2.55 10.25
N LEU A 371 9.42 1.26 10.58
CA LEU A 371 8.73 0.26 9.78
C LEU A 371 7.71 -0.51 10.63
N ILE A 372 6.47 -0.56 10.14
CA ILE A 372 5.45 -1.52 10.57
C ILE A 372 5.40 -2.63 9.53
N ALA A 373 5.77 -3.83 9.96
CA ALA A 373 5.75 -5.04 9.13
C ALA A 373 5.04 -6.19 9.84
N PRO A 374 4.44 -7.13 9.08
CA PRO A 374 3.73 -8.25 9.66
C PRO A 374 4.60 -9.11 10.55
N THR A 375 4.15 -9.31 11.78
CA THR A 375 4.79 -10.22 12.74
C THR A 375 3.75 -11.00 13.50
N ARG A 376 3.88 -12.33 13.49
CA ARG A 376 2.98 -13.25 14.19
C ARG A 376 3.79 -14.12 15.15
N LYS A 377 3.43 -14.10 16.43
CA LYS A 377 4.06 -14.93 17.46
C LYS A 377 3.06 -16.00 17.89
N ILE A 378 3.41 -17.28 17.75
CA ILE A 378 2.58 -18.40 18.20
C ILE A 378 3.37 -19.34 19.10
N ASP A 379 2.70 -19.90 20.09
CA ASP A 379 3.28 -20.94 20.95
C ASP A 379 3.05 -22.31 20.29
N ILE A 380 4.12 -22.95 19.85
CA ILE A 380 4.12 -24.31 19.30
C ILE A 380 4.86 -25.21 20.29
N ASN A 381 4.17 -26.18 20.88
CA ASN A 381 4.75 -27.16 21.82
C ASN A 381 5.52 -26.51 22.99
N GLY A 382 5.02 -25.38 23.52
CA GLY A 382 5.68 -24.64 24.61
C GLY A 382 6.86 -23.77 24.18
N LYS A 383 7.17 -23.70 22.87
CA LYS A 383 8.17 -22.81 22.29
C LYS A 383 7.48 -21.70 21.49
N ARG A 384 7.82 -20.45 21.82
CA ARG A 384 7.33 -19.28 21.10
C ARG A 384 8.07 -19.15 19.77
N GLU A 385 7.37 -19.35 18.66
CA GLU A 385 7.89 -19.11 17.32
C GLU A 385 7.39 -17.77 16.78
N SER A 386 8.27 -17.05 16.07
CA SER A 386 7.96 -15.77 15.46
C SER A 386 8.08 -15.89 13.94
N PHE A 387 6.98 -15.57 13.25
CA PHE A 387 6.90 -15.47 11.81
C PHE A 387 6.90 -14.00 11.43
N GLY A 388 7.62 -13.63 10.39
CA GLY A 388 7.71 -12.25 9.89
C GLY A 388 7.45 -12.18 8.39
N GLY A 389 7.13 -10.98 7.90
CA GLY A 389 6.98 -10.73 6.46
C GLY A 389 5.83 -11.53 5.84
N ASP A 390 6.06 -12.06 4.63
CA ASP A 390 5.03 -12.75 3.84
C ASP A 390 4.47 -14.00 4.54
N THR A 391 5.27 -14.66 5.37
CA THR A 391 4.87 -15.86 6.14
C THR A 391 3.96 -15.55 7.33
N ALA A 392 3.90 -14.29 7.77
CA ALA A 392 3.02 -13.87 8.86
C ALA A 392 1.60 -13.54 8.38
N ILE A 393 1.39 -13.32 7.08
CA ILE A 393 0.10 -12.91 6.49
C ILE A 393 -0.50 -13.98 5.57
N ALA A 394 -1.81 -14.15 5.64
CA ALA A 394 -2.55 -15.13 4.85
C ALA A 394 -2.70 -14.71 3.38
N CYS A 395 -2.84 -13.40 3.11
CA CYS A 395 -2.94 -12.88 1.74
C CYS A 395 -1.63 -13.00 0.96
N GLY A 396 -0.49 -13.25 1.62
CA GLY A 396 0.83 -13.41 0.99
C GLY A 396 0.92 -14.58 0.01
N SER A 397 0.06 -15.58 0.18
CA SER A 397 -0.01 -16.70 -0.75
C SER A 397 -0.32 -16.26 -2.18
N PHE A 398 0.18 -17.05 -3.14
CA PHE A 398 0.04 -16.84 -4.57
C PHE A 398 0.54 -15.44 -5.00
N SER A 399 1.71 -15.04 -4.49
CA SER A 399 2.34 -13.74 -4.76
C SER A 399 1.43 -12.55 -4.40
N GLY A 400 0.81 -12.62 -3.22
CA GLY A 400 -0.06 -11.56 -2.71
C GLY A 400 -1.50 -11.60 -3.26
N PHE A 401 -1.89 -12.59 -4.06
CA PHE A 401 -3.27 -12.75 -4.57
C PHE A 401 -4.15 -13.64 -3.68
N GLY A 402 -3.60 -14.23 -2.61
CA GLY A 402 -4.29 -15.14 -1.71
C GLY A 402 -5.58 -14.56 -1.12
N GLY A 403 -5.58 -13.26 -0.81
CA GLY A 403 -6.75 -12.56 -0.26
C GLY A 403 -7.97 -12.59 -1.17
N PHE A 404 -7.84 -12.81 -2.48
CA PHE A 404 -9.00 -12.95 -3.36
C PHE A 404 -9.71 -14.31 -3.26
N ILE A 405 -9.06 -15.31 -2.63
CA ILE A 405 -9.57 -16.67 -2.51
C ILE A 405 -10.56 -16.81 -1.35
N SER A 406 -10.34 -16.09 -0.24
CA SER A 406 -11.15 -16.18 0.97
C SER A 406 -11.17 -14.85 1.73
N LYS A 407 -12.35 -14.40 2.16
CA LYS A 407 -12.49 -13.26 3.08
C LYS A 407 -11.80 -13.52 4.42
N GLU A 408 -11.78 -14.75 4.94
CA GLU A 408 -11.09 -15.07 6.20
C GLU A 408 -9.60 -14.72 6.17
N PHE A 409 -8.94 -14.81 5.00
CA PHE A 409 -7.53 -14.41 4.86
C PHE A 409 -7.37 -12.89 5.01
N ARG A 410 -8.32 -12.12 4.48
CA ARG A 410 -8.34 -10.66 4.58
C ARG A 410 -8.72 -10.21 5.99
N VAL A 411 -9.66 -10.90 6.65
CA VAL A 411 -10.03 -10.68 8.05
C VAL A 411 -8.82 -10.91 8.96
N HIS A 412 -8.11 -12.02 8.77
CA HIS A 412 -6.87 -12.31 9.50
C HIS A 412 -5.86 -11.17 9.37
N ASP A 413 -5.54 -10.79 8.13
CA ASP A 413 -4.50 -9.80 7.88
C ASP A 413 -4.87 -8.42 8.42
N PHE A 414 -6.16 -8.04 8.37
CA PHE A 414 -6.65 -6.80 8.98
C PHE A 414 -6.44 -6.77 10.49
N PHE A 415 -6.85 -7.82 11.22
CA PHE A 415 -6.65 -7.86 12.67
C PHE A 415 -5.18 -8.00 13.05
N LEU A 416 -4.38 -8.70 12.24
CA LEU A 416 -2.93 -8.73 12.41
C LEU A 416 -2.31 -7.34 12.24
N GLY A 417 -2.77 -6.56 11.25
CA GLY A 417 -2.36 -5.17 11.04
C GLY A 417 -2.68 -4.30 12.25
N ARG A 418 -3.90 -4.38 12.78
CA ARG A 418 -4.29 -3.67 14.01
C ARG A 418 -3.39 -4.03 15.19
N PHE A 419 -3.18 -5.32 15.44
CA PHE A 419 -2.33 -5.82 16.52
C PHE A 419 -0.87 -5.39 16.36
N ASN A 420 -0.32 -5.49 15.16
CA ASN A 420 1.06 -5.09 14.90
C ASN A 420 1.25 -3.58 15.05
N CYS A 421 0.28 -2.77 14.64
CA CYS A 421 0.31 -1.33 14.88
C CYS A 421 0.29 -1.01 16.38
N GLU A 422 -0.56 -1.67 17.18
CA GLU A 422 -0.57 -1.48 18.62
C GLU A 422 0.80 -1.79 19.24
N MET A 423 1.34 -2.98 18.96
CA MET A 423 2.63 -3.40 19.50
C MET A 423 3.77 -2.50 19.03
N PHE A 424 3.69 -2.00 17.79
CA PHE A 424 4.63 -1.05 17.22
C PHE A 424 4.59 0.28 17.97
N LEU A 425 3.42 0.89 18.15
CA LEU A 425 3.29 2.17 18.84
C LEU A 425 3.75 2.10 20.30
N ARG A 426 3.52 0.96 20.97
CA ARG A 426 3.96 0.75 22.35
C ARG A 426 5.47 0.57 22.52
N ASN A 427 6.12 -0.14 21.59
CA ASN A 427 7.46 -0.67 21.82
C ASN A 427 8.53 -0.19 20.84
N TYR A 428 8.14 0.32 19.67
CA TYR A 428 9.08 0.61 18.58
C TYR A 428 8.96 2.03 18.05
N PHE A 429 7.77 2.64 18.07
CA PHE A 429 7.59 4.06 17.73
C PHE A 429 7.87 4.94 18.93
N THR A 430 9.13 4.94 19.34
CA THR A 430 9.59 5.50 20.60
C THR A 430 10.79 6.42 20.39
N ILE A 431 11.03 7.28 21.38
CA ILE A 431 12.19 8.15 21.50
C ILE A 431 13.02 7.71 22.73
N PRO A 432 14.37 7.65 22.65
CA PRO A 432 15.21 7.36 23.81
C PRO A 432 14.91 8.30 24.98
N ALA A 433 14.89 7.78 26.21
CA ALA A 433 14.54 8.55 27.41
C ALA A 433 15.42 9.81 27.58
N GLU A 434 16.71 9.71 27.27
CA GLU A 434 17.65 10.85 27.29
C GLU A 434 17.30 11.93 26.26
N ALA A 435 16.83 11.53 25.07
CA ALA A 435 16.49 12.45 23.99
C ALA A 435 15.18 13.20 24.25
N VAL A 436 14.29 12.68 25.11
CA VAL A 436 13.08 13.39 25.54
C VAL A 436 13.41 14.71 26.22
N GLU A 437 14.51 14.79 26.98
CA GLU A 437 14.92 16.02 27.68
C GLU A 437 15.59 17.04 26.77
N ASN A 438 16.15 16.59 25.65
CA ASN A 438 16.89 17.42 24.70
C ASN A 438 16.01 17.89 23.53
N ASN A 439 15.04 17.08 23.11
CA ASN A 439 14.14 17.41 22.03
C ASN A 439 12.95 18.23 22.57
N GLU A 440 12.93 19.53 22.26
CA GLU A 440 11.94 20.49 22.78
C GLU A 440 10.48 20.09 22.53
N ILE A 441 10.17 19.35 21.45
CA ILE A 441 8.80 18.87 21.17
C ILE A 441 8.36 17.89 22.26
N PHE A 442 9.18 16.87 22.53
CA PHE A 442 8.86 15.80 23.48
C PHE A 442 9.05 16.23 24.93
N LYS A 443 10.05 17.08 25.20
CA LYS A 443 10.27 17.68 26.52
C LYS A 443 9.02 18.40 27.02
N ARG A 444 8.47 19.29 26.19
CA ARG A 444 7.22 20.01 26.50
C ARG A 444 6.02 19.08 26.46
N GLY A 445 5.99 18.16 25.50
CA GLY A 445 4.90 17.19 25.38
C GLY A 445 4.69 16.34 26.63
N TYR A 446 5.77 15.93 27.28
CA TYR A 446 5.75 15.10 28.49
C TYR A 446 5.94 15.88 29.80
N GLU A 447 5.88 17.21 29.77
CA GLU A 447 6.00 18.04 30.97
C GLU A 447 4.87 17.72 31.98
N GLY A 448 5.23 17.36 33.21
CA GLY A 448 4.26 17.01 34.26
C GLY A 448 3.52 15.68 34.06
N VAL A 449 3.89 14.88 33.05
CA VAL A 449 3.32 13.56 32.77
C VAL A 449 4.16 12.48 33.44
N ASP A 450 3.51 11.49 34.06
CA ASP A 450 4.19 10.27 34.52
C ASP A 450 4.60 9.42 33.30
N LYS A 451 5.88 9.53 32.92
CA LYS A 451 6.45 8.89 31.74
C LYS A 451 6.42 7.36 31.83
N GLU A 452 6.40 6.78 33.04
CA GLU A 452 6.36 5.32 33.25
C GLU A 452 5.14 4.67 32.60
N LEU A 453 4.02 5.41 32.50
CA LEU A 453 2.81 4.94 31.82
C LEU A 453 2.99 4.75 30.30
N PHE A 454 3.99 5.41 29.72
CA PHE A 454 4.28 5.44 28.29
C PHE A 454 5.67 4.89 27.95
N THR A 455 6.32 4.22 28.90
CA THR A 455 7.62 3.58 28.70
C THR A 455 7.45 2.22 28.00
N SER A 456 8.25 1.99 26.96
CA SER A 456 8.35 0.71 26.25
C SER A 456 9.13 -0.34 27.03
N ASP A 457 9.11 -1.58 26.55
CA ASP A 457 9.88 -2.69 27.15
C ASP A 457 11.39 -2.43 27.25
N ASP A 458 11.95 -1.61 26.36
CA ASP A 458 13.36 -1.24 26.32
C ASP A 458 13.68 0.12 26.98
N GLY A 459 12.73 0.68 27.75
CA GLY A 459 12.95 1.91 28.52
C GLY A 459 12.87 3.22 27.72
N LYS A 460 12.38 3.16 26.47
CA LYS A 460 12.15 4.34 25.62
C LYS A 460 10.73 4.86 25.81
N ILE A 461 10.47 6.11 25.42
CA ILE A 461 9.16 6.75 25.61
C ILE A 461 8.39 6.76 24.30
N GLN A 462 7.10 6.42 24.33
CA GLN A 462 6.24 6.40 23.14
C GLN A 462 6.15 7.77 22.45
N ILE A 463 6.20 7.82 21.13
CA ILE A 463 5.95 9.06 20.36
C ILE A 463 4.44 9.33 20.26
N ILE A 464 3.65 8.29 20.03
CA ILE A 464 2.18 8.31 20.10
C ILE A 464 1.76 7.52 21.35
N PRO A 465 1.29 8.18 22.42
CA PRO A 465 0.97 7.50 23.68
C PRO A 465 -0.25 6.58 23.54
N ILE A 466 -0.14 5.35 24.05
CA ILE A 466 -1.24 4.38 24.09
C ILE A 466 -1.78 4.27 25.52
N PHE A 467 -3.02 4.70 25.71
CA PHE A 467 -3.64 4.83 27.03
C PHE A 467 -4.32 3.56 27.55
N SER A 468 -4.59 2.59 26.69
CA SER A 468 -5.11 1.29 27.13
C SER A 468 -4.03 0.52 27.87
N ALA A 469 -4.45 -0.22 28.90
CA ALA A 469 -3.56 -1.06 29.70
C ALA A 469 -2.72 -1.97 28.81
N LYS A 470 -1.45 -2.14 29.18
CA LYS A 470 -0.55 -3.02 28.46
C LYS A 470 -1.14 -4.44 28.43
N PRO A 471 -1.32 -5.04 27.25
CA PRO A 471 -1.91 -6.36 27.18
C PRO A 471 -0.99 -7.42 27.80
N PRO A 472 -1.53 -8.55 28.28
CA PRO A 472 -0.73 -9.64 28.84
C PRO A 472 0.20 -10.25 27.80
N ASN A 473 1.26 -10.95 28.23
CA ASN A 473 2.29 -11.51 27.36
C ASN A 473 1.77 -12.49 26.28
N HIS A 474 0.58 -13.08 26.47
CA HIS A 474 -0.07 -14.00 25.51
C HIS A 474 -1.21 -13.33 24.72
N TYR A 475 -1.33 -12.02 24.76
CA TYR A 475 -2.34 -11.30 23.99
C TYR A 475 -2.06 -11.42 22.48
N PHE A 476 -3.02 -11.99 21.77
CA PHE A 476 -3.03 -12.07 20.33
C PHE A 476 -4.49 -12.05 19.86
N PRO A 477 -5.06 -10.87 19.53
CA PRO A 477 -6.49 -10.67 19.30
C PRO A 477 -6.91 -11.10 17.89
N ILE A 478 -6.52 -12.31 17.48
CA ILE A 478 -6.91 -12.88 16.18
C ILE A 478 -8.14 -13.78 16.37
N PRO A 479 -9.17 -13.66 15.52
CA PRO A 479 -10.36 -14.51 15.61
C PRO A 479 -10.04 -15.99 15.39
N THR A 480 -10.95 -16.84 15.86
CA THR A 480 -10.99 -18.25 15.46
C THR A 480 -11.77 -18.37 14.14
N PHE A 481 -11.12 -18.93 13.12
CA PHE A 481 -11.67 -19.08 11.78
C PHE A 481 -12.52 -20.34 11.63
N SER A 482 -13.16 -20.52 10.46
CA SER A 482 -14.02 -21.65 10.14
C SER A 482 -13.39 -23.04 10.35
N ASN A 483 -12.05 -23.13 10.42
CA ASN A 483 -11.32 -24.35 10.69
C ASN A 483 -11.10 -24.66 12.18
N GLY A 484 -11.51 -23.78 13.09
CA GLY A 484 -11.30 -23.89 14.54
C GLY A 484 -9.92 -23.41 15.03
N SER A 485 -9.13 -22.74 14.18
CA SER A 485 -7.78 -22.23 14.48
C SER A 485 -7.73 -20.72 14.35
N THR A 486 -6.70 -20.09 14.92
CA THR A 486 -6.34 -18.67 14.71
C THR A 486 -5.53 -18.43 13.44
N TRP A 487 -5.23 -19.49 12.67
CA TRP A 487 -4.67 -19.39 11.32
C TRP A 487 -5.72 -19.84 10.31
N PRO A 488 -6.16 -19.00 9.36
CA PRO A 488 -7.25 -19.35 8.46
C PRO A 488 -6.79 -20.40 7.44
N MET A 489 -7.63 -21.41 7.17
CA MET A 489 -7.32 -22.43 6.16
C MET A 489 -8.52 -22.71 5.28
N ILE A 490 -8.25 -22.96 4.00
CA ILE A 490 -9.25 -23.38 3.03
C ILE A 490 -9.11 -24.87 2.73
N SER A 491 -10.23 -25.59 2.62
CA SER A 491 -10.19 -27.00 2.24
C SER A 491 -9.83 -27.20 0.78
N ASN A 492 -9.16 -28.32 0.47
CA ASN A 492 -8.88 -28.70 -0.92
C ASN A 492 -10.15 -28.76 -1.80
N LYS A 493 -11.30 -29.17 -1.23
CA LYS A 493 -12.61 -29.15 -1.90
C LYS A 493 -13.03 -27.72 -2.30
N ASN A 494 -12.87 -26.77 -1.40
CA ASN A 494 -13.21 -25.36 -1.63
C ASN A 494 -12.25 -24.69 -2.63
N VAL A 495 -10.99 -25.12 -2.73
CA VAL A 495 -10.10 -24.66 -3.80
C VAL A 495 -10.51 -25.27 -5.15
N GLU A 496 -10.82 -26.56 -5.18
CA GLU A 496 -11.22 -27.27 -6.41
C GLU A 496 -12.51 -26.75 -7.05
N ARG A 497 -13.40 -26.10 -6.28
CA ARG A 497 -14.60 -25.43 -6.82
C ARG A 497 -14.28 -24.39 -7.90
N PHE A 498 -13.07 -23.82 -7.91
CA PHE A 498 -12.64 -22.84 -8.90
C PHE A 498 -12.14 -23.45 -10.21
N ARG A 499 -11.83 -24.75 -10.26
CA ARG A 499 -11.28 -25.42 -11.46
C ARG A 499 -12.13 -25.20 -12.72
N PRO A 500 -13.48 -25.32 -12.70
CA PRO A 500 -14.29 -25.09 -13.89
C PRO A 500 -14.17 -23.65 -14.40
N MET A 501 -14.08 -22.67 -13.50
CA MET A 501 -13.93 -21.25 -13.84
C MET A 501 -12.55 -20.96 -14.43
N VAL A 502 -11.48 -21.51 -13.82
CA VAL A 502 -10.11 -21.43 -14.36
C VAL A 502 -10.06 -22.03 -15.77
N LYS A 503 -10.66 -23.21 -15.97
CA LYS A 503 -10.73 -23.88 -17.28
C LYS A 503 -11.48 -23.02 -18.30
N LYS A 504 -12.62 -22.44 -17.93
CA LYS A 504 -13.43 -21.59 -18.80
C LYS A 504 -12.66 -20.33 -19.21
N ARG A 505 -11.97 -19.69 -18.26
CA ARG A 505 -11.16 -18.50 -18.55
C ARG A 505 -9.96 -18.81 -19.42
N ALA A 506 -9.18 -19.83 -19.09
CA ALA A 506 -8.05 -20.28 -19.90
C ALA A 506 -8.49 -20.61 -21.34
N GLN A 507 -9.62 -21.33 -21.51
CA GLN A 507 -10.20 -21.58 -22.82
C GLN A 507 -10.52 -20.30 -23.58
N SER A 508 -11.15 -19.33 -22.91
CA SER A 508 -11.56 -18.07 -23.52
C SER A 508 -10.36 -17.23 -23.96
N LEU A 509 -9.28 -17.20 -23.17
CA LEU A 509 -8.02 -16.55 -23.53
C LEU A 509 -7.38 -17.23 -24.75
N ILE A 510 -7.26 -18.56 -24.75
CA ILE A 510 -6.67 -19.31 -25.87
C ILE A 510 -7.47 -19.10 -27.16
N LEU A 511 -8.80 -19.12 -27.09
CA LEU A 511 -9.65 -18.92 -28.26
C LEU A 511 -9.48 -17.51 -28.85
N ASN A 512 -9.39 -16.47 -28.01
CA ASN A 512 -9.32 -15.09 -28.48
C ASN A 512 -7.90 -14.63 -28.86
N LEU A 513 -6.84 -15.14 -28.22
CA LEU A 513 -5.44 -14.93 -28.65
C LEU A 513 -5.21 -15.49 -30.06
N SER A 514 -5.86 -16.60 -30.36
CA SER A 514 -5.66 -17.33 -31.61
C SER A 514 -6.35 -16.71 -32.84
N THR A 515 -7.24 -15.73 -32.62
CA THR A 515 -7.85 -14.95 -33.71
C THR A 515 -6.91 -13.88 -34.28
N LEU A 516 -5.74 -13.68 -33.68
CA LEU A 516 -4.70 -12.74 -34.13
C LEU A 516 -3.76 -13.33 -35.19
N GLY A 517 -3.77 -14.65 -35.43
CA GLY A 517 -2.93 -15.31 -36.44
C GLY A 517 -3.77 -16.13 -37.42
N LYS A 518 -3.88 -15.66 -38.67
CA LYS A 518 -4.46 -16.44 -39.77
C LYS A 518 -3.50 -17.58 -40.13
N LEU A 519 -3.66 -18.79 -39.58
CA LEU A 519 -3.27 -20.03 -40.27
C LEU A 519 -3.87 -21.30 -39.64
N ASN A 520 -4.27 -22.19 -40.56
CA ASN A 520 -5.11 -23.37 -40.40
C ASN A 520 -4.40 -24.58 -39.77
N THR A 521 -5.12 -25.27 -38.89
CA THR A 521 -5.26 -26.75 -38.87
C THR A 521 -6.38 -27.11 -37.89
N PHE A 522 -7.62 -26.77 -38.25
CA PHE A 522 -8.79 -26.72 -37.34
C PHE A 522 -8.92 -27.91 -36.37
N LEU A 523 -8.72 -29.17 -36.80
CA LEU A 523 -8.90 -30.37 -35.96
C LEU A 523 -7.68 -30.72 -35.09
N LEU A 524 -6.45 -30.69 -35.62
CA LEU A 524 -5.22 -30.82 -34.83
C LEU A 524 -5.13 -29.71 -33.80
N TRP A 525 -5.52 -28.50 -34.18
CA TRP A 525 -5.53 -27.32 -33.34
C TRP A 525 -6.64 -27.32 -32.29
N LEU A 526 -7.83 -27.89 -32.56
CA LEU A 526 -8.87 -28.12 -31.55
C LEU A 526 -8.40 -29.12 -30.48
N GLY A 527 -7.80 -30.24 -30.90
CA GLY A 527 -7.19 -31.22 -29.99
C GLY A 527 -6.08 -30.60 -29.14
N THR A 528 -5.17 -29.87 -29.77
CA THR A 528 -4.09 -29.13 -29.09
C THR A 528 -4.64 -28.07 -28.13
N LYS A 529 -5.72 -27.36 -28.47
CA LYS A 529 -6.35 -26.38 -27.57
C LYS A 529 -7.00 -27.01 -26.35
N VAL A 530 -7.66 -28.17 -26.51
CA VAL A 530 -8.25 -28.90 -25.38
C VAL A 530 -7.15 -29.44 -24.47
N LEU A 531 -6.09 -30.00 -25.04
CA LEU A 531 -4.91 -30.48 -24.28
C LEU A 531 -4.20 -29.31 -23.57
N LEU A 532 -3.94 -28.22 -24.28
CA LEU A 532 -3.31 -27.00 -23.76
C LEU A 532 -4.15 -26.38 -22.65
N ASN A 533 -5.47 -26.25 -22.83
CA ASN A 533 -6.37 -25.76 -21.79
C ASN A 533 -6.33 -26.66 -20.54
N ARG A 534 -6.36 -27.99 -20.72
CA ARG A 534 -6.26 -28.94 -19.60
C ARG A 534 -4.91 -28.80 -18.88
N GLN A 535 -3.81 -28.66 -19.60
CA GLN A 535 -2.46 -28.48 -19.04
C GLN A 535 -2.35 -27.14 -18.28
N ILE A 536 -2.79 -26.04 -18.89
CA ILE A 536 -2.81 -24.70 -18.27
C ILE A 536 -3.67 -24.72 -17.01
N THR A 537 -4.88 -25.27 -17.08
CA THR A 537 -5.77 -25.41 -15.92
C THR A 537 -5.09 -26.23 -14.81
N LYS A 538 -4.50 -27.39 -15.14
CA LYS A 538 -3.81 -28.23 -14.16
C LYS A 538 -2.62 -27.51 -13.54
N PHE A 539 -1.85 -26.76 -14.34
CA PHE A 539 -0.72 -25.97 -13.88
C PHE A 539 -1.16 -24.86 -12.92
N PHE A 540 -2.15 -24.04 -13.28
CA PHE A 540 -2.68 -22.98 -12.40
C PHE A 540 -3.27 -23.54 -11.10
N MET A 541 -4.10 -24.59 -11.18
CA MET A 541 -4.65 -25.23 -9.98
C MET A 541 -3.55 -25.82 -9.09
N LYS A 542 -2.50 -26.41 -9.68
CA LYS A 542 -1.34 -26.90 -8.92
C LYS A 542 -0.59 -25.75 -8.25
N LYS A 543 -0.39 -24.63 -8.95
CA LYS A 543 0.30 -23.44 -8.41
C LYS A 543 -0.45 -22.80 -7.26
N ILE A 544 -1.77 -22.64 -7.37
CA ILE A 544 -2.62 -22.14 -6.28
C ILE A 544 -2.50 -23.05 -5.06
N LYS A 545 -2.69 -24.36 -5.22
CA LYS A 545 -2.61 -25.31 -4.10
C LYS A 545 -1.23 -25.42 -3.48
N SER A 546 -0.18 -25.45 -4.30
CA SER A 546 1.20 -25.44 -3.82
C SER A 546 1.43 -24.21 -2.97
N SER A 547 1.09 -23.03 -3.48
CA SER A 547 1.31 -21.80 -2.74
C SER A 547 0.51 -21.71 -1.44
N LEU A 548 -0.75 -22.18 -1.44
CA LEU A 548 -1.53 -22.27 -0.21
C LEU A 548 -0.91 -23.27 0.78
N SER A 549 -0.43 -24.41 0.30
CA SER A 549 0.26 -25.40 1.13
C SER A 549 1.56 -24.86 1.71
N ASP A 550 2.35 -24.14 0.91
CA ASP A 550 3.62 -23.53 1.31
C ASP A 550 3.41 -22.46 2.40
N HIS A 551 2.23 -21.83 2.44
CA HIS A 551 1.82 -20.88 3.49
C HIS A 551 0.98 -21.53 4.61
N HIS A 552 0.85 -22.86 4.63
CA HIS A 552 0.01 -23.59 5.59
C HIS A 552 -1.47 -23.15 5.62
N LEU A 553 -1.99 -22.66 4.49
CA LEU A 553 -3.38 -22.20 4.32
C LEU A 553 -4.29 -23.27 3.71
N LEU A 554 -3.75 -24.43 3.32
CA LEU A 554 -4.51 -25.54 2.75
C LEU A 554 -4.71 -26.64 3.78
N LYS A 555 -5.98 -27.03 4.02
CA LYS A 555 -6.35 -28.16 4.87
C LYS A 555 -6.37 -29.49 4.13
#